data_AF-A0A3D0RKD7-F1
#
_entry.id   AF-A0A3D0RKD7-F1
#
_cell.length_a   1.000
_cell.length_b   1.000
_cell.length_c   1.000
_cell.angle_alpha   90.00
_cell.angle_beta   90.00
_cell.angle_gamma   90.00
#
_symmetry.space_group_name_H-M   'P 1'
#
loop_
_entity.id
_entity.type
_entity.pdbx_description
1 polymer ?
#
loop_
_entity_poly.entity_id
_entity_poly.type
_entity_poly.pdbx_seq_one_letter_code
_entity_poly.pdbx_strand_id
1 'polypeptide(L)' 'ERPAFCVQYHPESSPGPHDSRYLFDRFTALMDERKA' A
#
# COMPACT_ATOMS: atom_id res chain seq x y z
N GLU A 1 5.37 -18.28 3.01
CA GLU A 1 5.71 -16.83 2.97
C GLU A 1 4.46 -16.03 3.36
N ARG A 2 4.59 -14.81 3.90
CA ARG A 2 3.45 -14.00 4.36
C ARG A 2 3.30 -12.77 3.45
N PRO A 3 2.07 -12.32 3.14
CA PRO A 3 1.85 -11.15 2.28
C PRO A 3 2.18 -9.85 3.05
N ALA A 4 3.46 -9.53 3.17
CA ALA A 4 3.96 -8.37 3.90
C ALA A 4 4.87 -7.52 3.02
N PHE A 5 4.77 -6.19 3.14
CA PHE A 5 5.64 -5.23 2.47
C PHE A 5 5.83 -3.98 3.35
N CYS A 6 6.90 -3.23 3.08
CA CYS A 6 7.14 -1.91 3.66
C CYS A 6 7.79 -0.99 2.63
N VAL A 7 7.70 0.31 2.86
CA VAL A 7 8.40 1.34 2.07
C VAL A 7 9.06 2.34 3.00
N GLN A 8 10.17 2.92 2.55
CA GLN A 8 10.91 3.93 3.32
C GLN A 8 10.39 5.36 3.07
N TYR A 9 9.74 5.59 1.94
CA TYR A 9 9.19 6.90 1.53
C TYR A 9 7.73 7.06 1.96
N HIS A 10 7.18 8.26 1.74
CA HIS A 10 5.80 8.65 2.06
C HIS A 10 4.84 8.39 0.89
N PRO A 11 4.13 7.25 0.84
CA PRO A 11 3.19 6.95 -0.25
C PRO A 11 1.94 7.83 -0.23
N GLU A 12 1.61 8.43 0.92
CA GLU A 12 0.49 9.36 1.05
C GLU A 12 0.70 10.62 0.20
N SER A 13 1.97 11.02 0.06
CA SER A 13 2.39 12.36 -0.40
C SER A 13 1.79 13.48 0.47
N SER A 14 2.38 14.68 0.46
CA SER A 14 1.84 16.00 0.89
C SER A 14 2.92 16.82 1.62
N PRO A 15 3.74 17.63 0.90
CA PRO A 15 3.75 17.82 -0.55
C PRO A 15 4.37 16.62 -1.29
N GLY A 16 4.24 16.55 -2.62
CA GLY A 16 4.94 15.57 -3.46
C GLY A 16 4.06 14.85 -4.50
N PRO A 17 4.67 14.10 -5.43
CA PRO A 17 3.98 13.37 -6.49
C PRO A 17 3.20 12.16 -5.92
N HIS A 18 2.16 11.74 -6.63
CA HIS A 18 1.22 10.69 -6.20
C HIS A 18 1.52 9.29 -6.78
N ASP A 19 2.75 9.10 -7.27
CA ASP A 19 3.17 7.89 -8.00
C ASP A 19 3.12 6.62 -7.13
N SER A 20 3.14 6.77 -5.81
CA SER A 20 3.18 5.67 -4.84
C SER A 20 1.82 5.31 -4.21
N ARG A 21 0.72 5.96 -4.62
CA ARG A 21 -0.61 5.73 -3.99
C ARG A 21 -1.17 4.31 -4.20
N TYR A 22 -0.73 3.61 -5.25
CA TYR A 22 -1.14 2.22 -5.52
C TYR A 22 -0.82 1.26 -4.36
N LEU A 23 0.12 1.62 -3.47
CA LEU A 23 0.46 0.82 -2.29
C LEU A 23 -0.71 0.71 -1.31
N PHE A 24 -1.59 1.72 -1.26
CA PHE A 24 -2.82 1.65 -0.47
C PHE A 24 -3.82 0.66 -1.07
N ASP A 25 -4.03 0.71 -2.39
CA ASP A 25 -4.90 -0.24 -3.09
C ASP A 25 -4.41 -1.67 -2.88
N ARG A 26 -3.09 -1.90 -3.03
CA ARG A 26 -2.45 -3.18 -2.75
C ARG A 26 -2.67 -3.65 -1.31
N PHE A 27 -2.55 -2.75 -0.33
CA PHE A 27 -2.81 -3.09 1.07
C PHE A 27 -4.27 -3.50 1.29
N THR A 28 -5.22 -2.76 0.73
CA THR A 28 -6.66 -3.08 0.86
C THR A 28 -7.02 -4.41 0.21
N ALA A 29 -6.46 -4.72 -0.96
CA ALA A 29 -6.67 -6.00 -1.63
C ALA A 29 -6.23 -7.19 -0.74
N LEU A 30 -5.08 -7.09 -0.07
CA LEU A 30 -4.61 -8.11 0.87
C LEU A 30 -5.55 -8.28 2.07
N MET A 31 -6.17 -7.20 2.54
CA MET A 31 -7.14 -7.25 3.63
C MET A 31 -8.45 -7.93 3.20
N ASP A 32 -8.88 -7.72 1.96
CA ASP A 32 -10.10 -8.34 1.42
C ASP A 32 -9.89 -9.82 1.10
N GLU A 33 -8.74 -10.21 0.54
CA GLU A 33 -8.34 -11.61 0.37
C GLU A 33 -8.33 -12.38 1.70
N ARG A 34 -7.99 -11.70 2.80
CA ARG A 34 -7.97 -12.33 4.13
C ARG A 34 -9.35 -12.48 4.76
N LYS A 35 -10.34 -11.69 4.34
CA LYS A 35 -11.73 -11.78 4.83
C LYS A 35 -12.52 -12.90 4.16
N ALA A 36 -12.16 -13.25 2.92
CA ALA A 36 -12.73 -14.38 2.18
C ALA A 36 -12.29 -15.73 2.79
#